data_AF-A0A383A7I0-F1
#
_entry.id   AF-A0A383A7I0-F1
#
_cell.length_a   1.000
_cell.length_b   1.000
_cell.length_c   1.000
_cell.angle_alpha   90.00
_cell.angle_beta   90.00
_cell.angle_gamma   90.00
#
_symmetry.space_group_name_H-M   'P 1'
#
loop_
_entity.id
_entity.type
_entity.pdbx_description
1 polymer ?
#
loop_
_entity_poly.entity_id
_entity_poly.type
_entity_poly.pdbx_seq_one_letter_code
_entity_poly.pdbx_strand_id
1 'polypeptide(L)'
;MMNGAKADYVSWTTDKNGNVSDYSKEEIANWDNKTKVSQGKKYIKVVRDGSVFAFICKTDFKHFKIGDVLKPAGYNAPALNSPRGNVLNGNYHIKWTGPLYMDSQKRLRG
;
A
#
# COMPACT_ATOMS: atom_id res chain seq x y z
N MET A 1 -5.35 5.16 1.65
CA MET A 1 -4.50 4.00 1.30
C MET A 1 -4.46 2.93 2.38
N MET A 2 -3.88 3.17 3.57
CA MET A 2 -3.71 2.12 4.59
C MET A 2 -5.03 1.55 5.12
N ASN A 3 -6.10 2.36 5.18
CA ASN A 3 -7.44 1.85 5.50
C ASN A 3 -7.95 0.83 4.48
N GLY A 4 -7.64 1.01 3.18
CA GLY A 4 -8.00 0.03 2.14
C GLY A 4 -7.21 -1.27 2.31
N ALA A 5 -5.93 -1.17 2.67
CA ALA A 5 -5.11 -2.34 2.99
C ALA A 5 -5.60 -3.07 4.24
N LYS A 6 -6.05 -2.33 5.26
CA LYS A 6 -6.68 -2.87 6.47
C LYS A 6 -7.98 -3.61 6.14
N ALA A 7 -8.84 -3.02 5.31
CA ALA A 7 -10.08 -3.65 4.88
C ALA A 7 -9.83 -4.95 4.08
N ASP A 8 -8.83 -4.97 3.19
CA ASP A 8 -8.40 -6.18 2.48
C ASP A 8 -7.89 -7.25 3.46
N TYR A 9 -7.14 -6.87 4.51
CA TYR A 9 -6.71 -7.81 5.55
C TYR A 9 -7.89 -8.41 6.32
N VAL A 10 -8.84 -7.57 6.73
CA VAL A 10 -10.07 -8.01 7.40
C VAL A 10 -10.81 -9.03 6.52
N SER A 11 -11.00 -8.72 5.23
CA SER A 11 -11.64 -9.65 4.31
C SER A 11 -10.85 -10.95 4.12
N TRP A 12 -9.52 -10.89 4.12
CA TRP A 12 -8.65 -12.06 3.95
C TRP A 12 -8.64 -12.97 5.17
N THR A 13 -8.71 -12.40 6.37
CA THR A 13 -8.61 -13.16 7.64
C THR A 13 -9.97 -13.63 8.17
N THR A 14 -11.08 -13.12 7.64
CA THR A 14 -12.43 -13.50 8.07
C THR A 14 -12.82 -14.83 7.43
N ASP A 15 -13.27 -15.78 8.24
CA ASP A 15 -13.74 -17.08 7.73
C ASP A 15 -15.13 -16.97 7.08
N LYS A 16 -15.64 -18.09 6.55
CA LYS A 16 -16.95 -18.14 5.88
C LYS A 16 -18.13 -17.84 6.82
N ASN A 17 -17.93 -17.96 8.13
CA ASN A 17 -18.94 -17.74 9.16
C ASN A 17 -18.83 -16.32 9.76
N GLY A 18 -17.91 -15.49 9.29
CA GLY A 18 -17.68 -14.13 9.80
C GLY A 18 -16.76 -14.06 11.01
N ASN A 19 -16.09 -15.16 11.40
CA ASN A 19 -15.18 -15.15 12.54
C ASN A 19 -13.78 -14.68 12.15
N VAL A 20 -13.13 -14.01 13.09
CA VAL A 20 -11.75 -13.53 12.99
C VAL A 20 -10.98 -14.04 14.21
N SER A 21 -9.77 -14.58 13.99
CA SER A 21 -8.91 -15.05 15.09
C SER A 21 -8.52 -13.90 16.03
N ASP A 22 -8.22 -14.19 17.30
CA ASP A 22 -7.82 -13.15 18.25
C ASP A 22 -6.51 -12.47 17.84
N TYR A 23 -5.55 -13.22 17.31
CA TYR A 23 -4.34 -12.66 16.69
C TYR A 23 -4.68 -11.65 15.60
N SER A 24 -5.59 -12.00 14.70
CA SER A 24 -6.00 -11.11 13.61
C SER A 24 -6.74 -9.86 14.13
N LYS A 25 -7.54 -9.99 15.20
CA LYS A 25 -8.18 -8.84 15.86
C LYS A 25 -7.14 -7.88 16.43
N GLU A 26 -6.11 -8.40 17.09
CA GLU A 26 -4.99 -7.61 17.61
C GLU A 26 -4.22 -6.91 16.48
N GLU A 27 -3.97 -7.61 15.36
CA GLU A 27 -3.34 -7.02 14.17
C GLU A 27 -4.18 -5.87 13.59
N ILE A 28 -5.51 -6.03 13.52
CA ILE A 28 -6.43 -5.00 13.04
C ILE A 28 -6.46 -3.81 14.00
N ALA A 29 -6.46 -4.05 15.31
CA ALA A 29 -6.44 -2.99 16.32
C ALA A 29 -5.13 -2.20 16.27
N ASN A 30 -3.99 -2.88 16.11
CA ASN A 30 -2.66 -2.26 16.09
C ASN A 30 -2.19 -1.82 14.70
N TRP A 31 -3.05 -1.87 13.69
CA TRP A 31 -2.68 -1.63 12.30
C TRP A 31 -1.93 -0.30 12.09
N ASP A 32 -2.46 0.77 12.67
CA ASP A 32 -1.89 2.12 12.52
C ASP A 32 -0.61 2.27 13.35
N ASN A 33 -0.56 1.67 14.54
CA ASN A 33 0.64 1.64 15.39
C ASN A 33 1.81 0.92 14.71
N LYS A 34 1.52 -0.13 13.92
CA LYS A 34 2.51 -0.87 13.13
C LYS A 34 2.88 -0.19 11.82
N THR A 35 2.20 0.91 11.47
CA THR A 35 2.45 1.67 10.26
C THR A 35 3.34 2.86 10.55
N LYS A 36 4.49 2.92 9.90
CA LYS A 36 5.44 4.03 10.00
C LYS A 36 5.53 4.76 8.66
N VAL A 37 5.38 6.08 8.70
CA VAL A 37 5.52 6.95 7.52
C VAL A 37 6.76 7.81 7.71
N SER A 38 7.67 7.74 6.75
CA SER A 38 8.92 8.52 6.75
C SER A 38 8.99 9.35 5.47
N GLN A 39 9.32 10.64 5.61
CA GLN A 39 9.44 11.54 4.48
C GLN A 39 10.88 11.63 4.01
N GLY A 40 11.15 11.18 2.79
CA GLY A 40 12.41 11.45 2.09
C GLY A 40 12.31 12.69 1.19
N LYS A 41 13.38 12.93 0.42
CA LYS A 41 13.46 14.05 -0.52
C LYS A 41 12.47 13.90 -1.69
N LYS A 42 12.45 12.73 -2.33
CA LYS A 42 11.62 12.44 -3.52
C LYS A 42 10.39 11.59 -3.22
N TYR A 43 10.45 10.79 -2.15
CA TYR A 43 9.41 9.81 -1.83
C TYR A 43 9.04 9.89 -0.36
N ILE A 44 7.76 9.64 -0.08
CA ILE A 44 7.29 9.26 1.23
C ILE A 44 7.32 7.73 1.27
N LYS A 45 8.03 7.16 2.24
CA LYS A 45 8.12 5.71 2.44
C LYS A 45 7.14 5.31 3.53
N VAL A 46 6.30 4.31 3.21
CA VAL A 46 5.38 3.68 4.13
C VAL A 46 5.91 2.29 4.47
N VAL A 47 6.16 2.05 5.74
CA VAL A 47 6.60 0.76 6.30
C VAL A 47 5.48 0.22 7.17
N ARG A 48 5.17 -1.07 7.05
CA ARG A 48 4.26 -1.77 7.95
C ARG A 48 4.97 -3.01 8.48
N ASP A 49 4.96 -3.19 9.80
CA ASP A 49 5.49 -4.39 10.45
C ASP A 49 6.93 -4.73 10.02
N GLY A 50 7.79 -3.70 9.99
CA GLY A 50 9.21 -3.82 9.62
C GLY A 50 9.48 -3.93 8.11
N SER A 51 8.47 -4.12 7.26
CA SER A 51 8.61 -4.26 5.81
C SER A 51 8.12 -3.04 5.05
N VAL A 52 8.79 -2.69 3.94
CA VAL A 52 8.34 -1.57 3.10
C VAL A 52 7.05 -1.96 2.39
N PHE A 53 6.00 -1.19 2.65
CA PHE A 53 4.68 -1.41 2.10
C PHE A 53 4.54 -0.73 0.74
N ALA A 54 4.85 0.57 0.68
CA ALA A 54 4.74 1.37 -0.54
C ALA A 54 5.65 2.60 -0.46
N PHE A 55 5.90 3.18 -1.63
CA PHE A 55 6.41 4.54 -1.73
C PHE A 55 5.35 5.43 -2.38
N ILE A 56 5.32 6.70 -1.99
CA ILE A 56 4.46 7.71 -2.59
C ILE A 56 5.35 8.82 -3.13
N CYS A 57 5.14 9.21 -4.40
CA CYS A 57 5.85 10.33 -5.00
C CYS A 57 5.52 11.64 -4.26
N LYS A 58 6.56 12.31 -3.76
CA LYS A 58 6.44 13.61 -3.07
C LYS A 58 6.58 14.79 -4.03
N THR A 59 7.25 14.58 -5.16
CA THR A 59 7.49 15.58 -6.20
C THR A 59 7.22 14.98 -7.56
N ASP A 60 6.84 15.81 -8.53
CA ASP A 60 6.80 15.40 -9.93
C ASP A 60 8.22 15.05 -10.43
N PHE A 61 8.33 13.96 -11.19
CA PHE A 61 9.57 13.63 -11.90
C PHE A 61 9.30 12.67 -13.04
N LYS A 62 9.95 12.88 -14.19
CA LYS A 62 9.72 12.08 -15.41
C LYS A 62 8.22 12.02 -15.73
N HIS A 63 7.65 10.81 -15.76
CA HIS A 63 6.23 10.57 -15.99
C HIS A 63 5.42 10.37 -14.69
N PHE A 64 6.07 10.49 -13.52
CA PHE A 64 5.41 10.36 -12.22
C PHE A 64 4.94 11.72 -11.70
N LYS A 65 3.80 11.69 -11.01
CA LYS A 65 3.14 12.84 -10.40
C LYS A 65 3.12 12.72 -8.89
N ILE A 66 3.02 13.86 -8.20
CA ILE A 66 2.80 13.91 -6.76
C ILE A 66 1.61 13.02 -6.40
N GLY A 67 1.78 12.19 -5.37
CA GLY A 67 0.77 11.24 -4.92
C GLY A 67 0.81 9.88 -5.61
N ASP A 68 1.61 9.69 -6.66
CA ASP A 68 1.69 8.37 -7.32
C ASP A 68 2.18 7.30 -6.36
N VAL A 69 1.45 6.18 -6.32
CA VAL A 69 1.79 5.01 -5.52
C VAL A 69 2.79 4.17 -6.30
N LEU A 70 3.91 3.83 -5.68
CA LEU A 70 4.95 3.00 -6.28
C LEU A 70 5.14 1.72 -5.46
N LYS A 71 5.33 0.61 -6.17
CA LYS A 71 5.68 -0.68 -5.56
C LYS A 71 7.13 -0.61 -5.07
N PRO A 72 7.46 -1.15 -3.89
CA PRO A 72 8.84 -1.29 -3.44
C PRO A 72 9.65 -2.19 -4.40
N ALA A 73 10.85 -1.76 -4.77
CA ALA A 73 11.86 -2.62 -5.43
C ALA A 73 12.95 -3.07 -4.43
N GLY A 74 13.07 -2.34 -3.32
CA GLY A 74 13.89 -2.67 -2.16
C GLY A 74 13.56 -1.75 -0.99
N TYR A 75 14.33 -1.83 0.08
CA TYR A 75 14.04 -1.07 1.31
C TYR A 75 14.17 0.46 1.12
N ASN A 76 15.07 0.88 0.24
CA ASN A 76 15.41 2.30 0.03
C ASN A 76 14.84 2.89 -1.27
N ALA A 77 14.30 2.06 -2.17
CA ALA A 77 13.90 2.52 -3.50
C ALA A 77 12.64 1.82 -4.04
N PRO A 78 11.76 2.57 -4.74
CA PRO A 78 10.63 2.00 -5.47
C PRO A 78 11.02 1.47 -6.86
N ALA A 79 10.14 0.66 -7.42
CA ALA A 79 10.15 0.30 -8.84
C ALA A 79 9.66 1.48 -9.70
N LEU A 80 10.50 1.96 -10.61
CA LEU A 80 10.26 3.14 -11.45
C LEU A 80 9.71 2.83 -12.85
N ASN A 81 9.00 1.73 -13.00
CA ASN A 81 8.43 1.32 -14.30
C ASN A 81 7.09 1.97 -14.62
N SER A 82 6.20 2.20 -13.65
CA SER A 82 4.90 2.87 -13.85
C SER A 82 4.21 3.18 -12.51
N PRO A 83 3.30 4.15 -12.39
CA PRO A 83 2.52 4.35 -11.16
C PRO A 83 1.47 3.25 -10.93
N ARG A 84 1.18 2.94 -9.66
CA ARG A 84 0.13 2.00 -9.19
C ARG A 84 -1.11 2.76 -8.73
N GLY A 85 -1.49 3.79 -9.50
CA GLY A 85 -2.51 4.77 -9.11
C GLY A 85 -1.94 5.92 -8.28
N ASN A 86 -2.82 6.76 -7.74
CA ASN A 86 -2.43 8.00 -7.08
C ASN A 86 -3.26 8.24 -5.81
N VAL A 87 -2.63 8.51 -4.67
CA VAL A 87 -3.37 8.66 -3.40
C VAL A 87 -4.28 9.89 -3.33
N LEU A 88 -4.04 10.89 -4.19
CA LEU A 88 -4.83 12.13 -4.27
C LEU A 88 -5.97 11.98 -5.28
N ASN A 89 -5.70 11.33 -6.41
CA ASN A 89 -6.66 11.21 -7.52
C ASN A 89 -7.42 9.86 -7.52
N GLY A 90 -7.06 8.93 -6.63
CA GLY A 90 -7.63 7.60 -6.57
C GLY A 90 -7.03 6.62 -7.59
N ASN A 91 -7.84 5.63 -7.98
CA ASN A 91 -7.47 4.62 -8.98
C ASN A 91 -6.22 3.79 -8.61
N TYR A 92 -6.08 3.47 -7.31
CA TYR A 92 -5.03 2.61 -6.78
C TYR A 92 -5.66 1.40 -6.09
N HIS A 93 -5.45 0.19 -6.64
CA HIS A 93 -5.82 -1.03 -5.92
C HIS A 93 -4.69 -1.41 -4.95
N ILE A 94 -5.06 -1.65 -3.70
CA ILE A 94 -4.12 -1.97 -2.63
C ILE A 94 -4.57 -3.26 -1.94
N LYS A 95 -3.61 -4.13 -1.63
CA LYS A 95 -3.81 -5.27 -0.74
C LYS A 95 -3.14 -5.03 0.60
N TRP A 96 -3.46 -5.86 1.59
CA TRP A 96 -2.79 -5.85 2.88
C TRP A 96 -1.29 -6.11 2.79
N THR A 97 -0.83 -6.74 1.71
CA THR A 97 0.59 -6.98 1.37
C THR A 97 1.23 -5.87 0.53
N GLY A 98 0.50 -4.83 0.15
CA GLY A 98 1.02 -3.68 -0.59
C GLY A 98 0.37 -3.42 -1.95
N PRO A 99 0.97 -2.51 -2.75
CA PRO A 99 0.53 -2.21 -4.10
C PRO A 99 0.62 -3.43 -5.02
N LEU A 100 -0.46 -3.66 -5.76
CA LEU A 100 -0.51 -4.75 -6.74
C LEU A 100 0.55 -4.60 -7.83
N TYR A 101 0.89 -5.74 -8.45
CA TYR A 101 1.67 -5.78 -9.68
C TYR A 101 0.93 -5.10 -10.84
N MET A 102 1.70 -4.72 -11.86
CA MET A 102 1.20 -3.96 -13.01
C MET A 102 0.05 -4.66 -13.72
N ASP A 103 0.19 -5.95 -14.01
CA ASP A 103 -0.82 -6.70 -14.77
C ASP A 103 -2.14 -6.81 -13.99
N SER A 104 -2.03 -7.00 -12.66
CA SER A 104 -3.20 -6.99 -11.77
C SER A 104 -3.86 -5.61 -11.67
N GLN A 105 -3.07 -4.53 -11.62
CA GLN A 105 -3.61 -3.16 -11.65
C GLN A 105 -4.33 -2.91 -12.97
N LYS A 106 -3.72 -3.22 -14.12
CA LYS A 106 -4.32 -2.99 -15.44
C LYS A 106 -5.67 -3.69 -15.59
N ARG A 107 -5.79 -4.94 -15.13
CA ARG A 107 -7.03 -5.71 -15.18
C ARG A 107 -8.17 -5.09 -14.37
N LEU A 108 -7.86 -4.49 -13.23
CA LEU A 108 -8.87 -3.94 -12.31
C LEU A 108 -9.27 -2.50 -12.62
N ARG A 109 -8.46 -1.80 -13.42
CA ARG A 109 -8.66 -0.39 -13.82
C ARG A 109 -9.28 -0.26 -15.22
N GLY A 110 -9.58 -1.38 -15.87
CA GLY A 110 -10.21 -1.46 -17.19
C GLY A 110 -11.65 -1.01 -17.18
#